data_AF-A0AA37WJN9-F1
#
_entry.id   AF-A0AA37WJN9-F1
#
_cell.length_a   1.000
_cell.length_b   1.000
_cell.length_c   1.000
_cell.angle_alpha   90.00
_cell.angle_beta   90.00
_cell.angle_gamma   90.00
#
_symmetry.space_group_name_H-M   'P 1'
#
loop_
_entity.id
_entity.type
_entity.pdbx_description
1 polymer ?
#
loop_
_entity_poly.entity_id
_entity_poly.type
_entity_poly.pdbx_seq_one_letter_code
_entity_poly.pdbx_strand_id
1 'polypeptide(L)'
;MEPVTFELVKFALDMQSAQQKMAAKNIANADFQTQMKLDFKQPLARLDAMNNEQRLDYLKVFNSNAGNIESLEYDTGNAVDLATENSDSTKAMLEFQALVEALNRRLSIKSLVLGAQK
;
A
#
# COMPACT_ATOMS: atom_id res chain seq x y z
N MET A 1 12.98 -11.21 -12.67
CA MET A 1 12.01 -10.17 -12.25
C MET A 1 12.79 -8.87 -12.17
N GLU A 2 12.31 -7.78 -12.80
CA GLU A 2 13.04 -6.50 -12.70
C GLU A 2 13.03 -6.02 -11.23
N PRO A 3 14.15 -5.53 -10.69
CA PRO A 3 14.26 -5.14 -9.28
C PRO A 3 13.20 -4.12 -8.83
N VAL A 4 12.81 -3.21 -9.74
CA VAL A 4 11.78 -2.18 -9.49
C VAL A 4 10.42 -2.82 -9.23
N THR A 5 10.08 -3.89 -9.95
CA THR A 5 8.79 -4.57 -9.82
C THR A 5 8.63 -5.23 -8.45
N PHE A 6 9.69 -5.84 -7.91
CA PHE A 6 9.65 -6.42 -6.56
C PHE A 6 9.39 -5.35 -5.50
N GLU A 7 10.12 -4.24 -5.58
CA GLU A 7 9.99 -3.16 -4.61
C GLU A 7 8.63 -2.44 -4.70
N LEU A 8 8.04 -2.34 -5.89
CA LEU A 8 6.67 -1.84 -6.06
C LEU A 8 5.62 -2.78 -5.43
N VAL A 9 5.79 -4.10 -5.57
CA VAL A 9 4.92 -5.09 -4.94
C VAL A 9 5.00 -4.98 -3.42
N LYS A 10 6.22 -4.90 -2.88
CA LYS A 10 6.45 -4.74 -1.45
C LYS A 10 5.84 -3.44 -0.92
N PHE A 11 6.08 -2.32 -1.61
CA PHE A 11 5.50 -1.02 -1.24
C PHE A 11 3.97 -1.10 -1.16
N ALA A 12 3.33 -1.74 -2.14
CA ALA A 12 1.87 -1.91 -2.13
C ALA A 12 1.35 -2.79 -1.00
N LEU A 13 2.06 -3.88 -0.66
CA LEU A 13 1.72 -4.74 0.48
C LEU A 13 1.81 -3.95 1.79
N ASP A 14 2.88 -3.16 1.95
CA ASP A 14 3.09 -2.38 3.15
C ASP A 14 2.04 -1.26 3.28
N MET A 15 1.65 -0.62 2.17
CA MET A 15 0.54 0.35 2.12
C MET A 15 -0.78 -0.27 2.62
N GLN A 16 -1.13 -1.46 2.12
CA GLN A 16 -2.37 -2.14 2.50
C GLN A 16 -2.35 -2.55 3.98
N SER A 17 -1.23 -3.12 4.44
CA SER A 17 -1.04 -3.51 5.84
C SER A 17 -1.21 -2.31 6.78
N ALA A 18 -0.62 -1.17 6.41
CA ALA A 18 -0.76 0.07 7.17
C ALA A 18 -2.21 0.59 7.19
N GLN A 19 -2.92 0.54 6.06
CA GLN A 19 -4.34 0.91 6.00
C GLN A 19 -5.22 0.02 6.88
N GLN A 20 -4.98 -1.30 6.90
CA GLN A 20 -5.70 -2.21 7.78
C GLN A 20 -5.40 -1.95 9.27
N LYS A 21 -4.12 -1.73 9.60
CA LYS A 21 -3.71 -1.34 10.96
C LYS A 21 -4.36 -0.02 11.37
N MET A 22 -4.46 0.93 10.45
CA MET A 22 -5.10 2.22 10.68
C MET A 22 -6.60 2.07 10.95
N ALA A 23 -7.30 1.32 10.11
CA ALA A 23 -8.72 1.05 10.30
C ALA A 23 -8.97 0.36 11.66
N ALA A 24 -8.14 -0.62 12.04
CA ALA A 24 -8.22 -1.28 13.34
C ALA A 24 -7.98 -0.30 14.51
N LYS A 25 -7.00 0.62 14.40
CA LYS A 25 -6.76 1.69 15.39
C LYS A 25 -7.99 2.61 15.51
N ASN A 26 -8.56 3.04 14.39
CA ASN A 26 -9.75 3.90 14.37
C ASN A 26 -10.95 3.22 15.00
N ILE A 27 -11.20 1.94 14.69
CA ILE A 27 -12.28 1.15 15.30
C ILE A 27 -12.07 1.03 16.81
N ALA A 28 -10.85 0.72 17.26
CA ALA A 28 -10.52 0.60 18.68
C ALA A 28 -10.65 1.94 19.44
N ASN A 29 -10.43 3.06 18.73
CA ASN A 29 -10.49 4.41 19.27
C ASN A 29 -11.77 5.16 18.89
N ALA A 30 -12.82 4.47 18.45
CA ALA A 30 -14.04 5.12 17.96
C ALA A 30 -14.67 6.08 18.98
N ASP A 31 -14.49 5.80 20.27
CA ASP A 31 -14.96 6.62 21.40
C ASP A 31 -14.20 7.95 21.56
N PHE A 32 -13.00 8.08 20.98
CA PHE A 32 -12.12 9.24 21.16
C PHE A 32 -12.25 10.32 20.07
N GLN A 33 -13.24 10.19 19.18
CA GLN A 33 -13.62 11.18 18.15
C GLN A 33 -12.51 11.63 17.17
N THR A 34 -11.36 10.97 17.12
CA THR A 34 -10.31 11.30 16.14
C THR A 34 -10.06 10.12 15.20
N GLN A 35 -10.32 10.36 13.92
CA GLN A 35 -10.04 9.44 12.83
C GLN A 35 -8.66 9.77 12.25
N MET A 36 -7.78 8.78 12.28
CA MET A 36 -6.46 8.84 11.68
C MET A 36 -6.51 8.29 10.25
N LYS A 37 -5.79 8.89 9.31
CA LYS A 37 -5.68 8.43 7.92
C LYS A 37 -4.24 8.39 7.46
N LEU A 38 -3.98 7.68 6.35
CA LEU A 38 -2.68 7.60 5.69
C LEU A 38 -2.74 8.36 4.35
N ASP A 39 -1.76 9.24 4.09
CA ASP A 39 -1.64 9.93 2.81
C ASP A 39 -0.48 9.41 1.96
N PHE A 40 -0.82 8.66 0.91
CA PHE A 40 0.14 8.13 -0.05
C PHE A 40 0.31 9.00 -1.30
N LYS A 41 -0.39 10.13 -1.42
CA LYS A 41 -0.36 10.99 -2.63
C LYS A 41 1.05 11.50 -2.94
N GLN A 42 1.78 11.97 -1.93
CA GLN A 42 3.16 12.46 -2.08
C GLN A 42 4.12 11.36 -2.55
N PRO A 43 4.21 10.19 -1.88
CA PRO A 43 5.02 9.07 -2.35
C PRO A 43 4.68 8.62 -3.77
N LEU A 44 3.40 8.48 -4.11
CA LEU A 44 2.95 8.05 -5.43
C LEU A 44 3.31 9.07 -6.52
N ALA A 45 3.07 10.36 -6.28
CA ALA A 45 3.44 11.42 -7.23
C ALA A 45 4.96 11.49 -7.47
N ARG A 46 5.78 11.22 -6.44
CA ARG A 46 7.24 11.14 -6.59
C ARG A 46 7.66 9.95 -7.45
N LEU A 47 7.05 8.79 -7.24
CA LEU A 47 7.33 7.59 -8.04
C LEU A 47 7.02 7.82 -9.53
N ASP A 48 5.89 8.47 -9.84
CA ASP A 48 5.49 8.76 -11.22
C ASP A 48 6.48 9.69 -11.93
N ALA A 49 7.05 10.65 -11.20
CA ALA A 49 8.02 11.62 -11.72
C ALA A 49 9.46 11.06 -11.92
N MET A 50 9.75 9.86 -11.40
CA MET A 50 11.10 9.26 -11.42
C MET A 50 11.30 8.29 -12.60
N ASN A 51 12.54 8.12 -13.05
CA ASN A 51 12.92 7.04 -13.96
C ASN A 51 13.11 5.70 -13.21
N ASN A 52 13.32 4.58 -13.92
CA ASN A 52 13.37 3.25 -13.28
C ASN A 52 14.49 3.07 -12.25
N GLU A 53 15.68 3.63 -12.46
CA GLU A 53 16.78 3.55 -11.47
C GLU A 53 16.46 4.37 -10.22
N GLN A 54 15.98 5.60 -10.40
CA GLN A 54 15.57 6.48 -9.30
C GLN A 54 14.40 5.89 -8.50
N ARG A 55 13.41 5.28 -9.18
CA ARG A 55 12.32 4.55 -8.52
C ARG A 55 12.85 3.40 -7.69
N LEU A 56 13.80 2.62 -8.22
CA LEU A 56 14.38 1.50 -7.49
C LEU A 56 15.02 1.96 -6.18
N ASP A 57 15.86 2.99 -6.25
CA ASP A 57 16.58 3.50 -5.08
C ASP A 57 15.64 4.12 -4.07
N TYR A 58 14.67 4.91 -4.53
CA TYR A 58 13.63 5.46 -3.67
C TYR A 58 12.83 4.36 -2.96
N LEU A 59 12.34 3.36 -3.69
CA LEU A 59 11.55 2.28 -3.11
C LEU A 59 12.36 1.43 -2.15
N LYS A 60 13.63 1.12 -2.44
CA LYS A 60 14.49 0.39 -1.51
C LYS A 60 14.65 1.12 -0.19
N VAL A 61 14.89 2.43 -0.24
CA VAL A 61 15.01 3.25 0.98
C VAL A 61 13.66 3.33 1.68
N PHE A 62 12.59 3.60 0.94
CA PHE A 62 11.25 3.76 1.50
C PHE A 62 10.75 2.48 2.17
N ASN A 63 10.94 1.32 1.51
CA ASN A 63 10.57 0.00 2.00
C ASN A 63 11.57 -0.55 3.05
N SER A 64 12.72 0.09 3.29
CA SER A 64 13.70 -0.41 4.26
C SER A 64 13.21 -0.34 5.71
N ASN A 65 12.22 0.52 5.98
CA ASN A 65 11.68 0.75 7.31
C ASN A 65 10.16 0.96 7.27
N ALA A 66 9.42 0.12 8.01
CA ALA A 66 7.97 0.23 8.12
C ALA A 66 7.51 1.59 8.72
N GLY A 67 8.35 2.21 9.56
CA GLY A 67 8.09 3.53 10.12
C GLY A 67 7.97 4.65 9.08
N ASN A 68 8.52 4.46 7.87
CA ASN A 68 8.33 5.42 6.78
C ASN A 68 6.87 5.51 6.34
N ILE A 69 6.12 4.40 6.38
CA ILE A 69 4.69 4.40 6.06
C ILE A 69 3.87 4.92 7.24
N GLU A 70 4.24 4.56 8.46
CA GLU A 70 3.58 5.08 9.67
C GLU A 70 3.79 6.60 9.83
N SER A 71 4.85 7.18 9.26
CA SER A 71 5.03 8.64 9.21
C SER A 71 4.08 9.37 8.27
N LEU A 72 3.31 8.64 7.45
CA LEU A 72 2.25 9.20 6.59
C LEU A 72 0.91 9.31 7.33
N GLU A 73 0.85 8.89 8.60
CA GLU A 73 -0.34 8.99 9.44
C GLU A 73 -0.64 10.46 9.77
N TYR A 74 -1.89 10.88 9.60
CA TYR A 74 -2.36 12.21 9.98
C TYR A 74 -3.74 12.15 10.62
N ASP A 75 -3.98 13.07 11.57
CA ASP A 75 -5.29 13.25 12.21
C ASP A 75 -6.18 14.08 11.29
N THR A 76 -7.41 13.60 11.07
CA THR A 76 -8.40 14.30 10.26
C THR A 76 -9.25 15.30 11.08
N GLY A 77 -9.19 15.24 12.41
CA GLY A 77 -10.04 16.02 13.32
C GLY A 77 -11.52 15.64 13.28
N ASN A 78 -11.88 14.54 12.59
CA ASN A 78 -13.24 14.06 12.46
C ASN A 78 -13.48 12.84 13.35
N ALA A 79 -14.72 12.70 13.83
CA ALA A 79 -15.17 11.50 14.53
C ALA A 79 -15.08 10.26 13.62
N VAL A 80 -14.72 9.12 14.20
CA VAL A 80 -14.65 7.85 13.50
C VAL A 80 -16.05 7.41 13.08
N ASP A 81 -16.27 7.26 11.78
CA ASP A 81 -17.44 6.58 11.22
C ASP A 81 -17.08 5.16 10.79
N LEU A 82 -17.57 4.18 11.57
CA LEU A 82 -17.31 2.75 11.36
C LEU A 82 -17.78 2.25 9.99
N ALA A 83 -18.86 2.83 9.43
CA ALA A 83 -19.33 2.45 8.10
C ALA A 83 -18.37 2.94 7.01
N THR A 84 -17.88 4.17 7.16
CA THR A 84 -16.88 4.75 6.27
C THR A 84 -15.54 4.02 6.36
N GLU A 85 -15.06 3.66 7.56
CA GLU A 85 -13.81 2.90 7.74
C GLU A 85 -13.87 1.50 7.12
N ASN A 86 -14.99 0.79 7.26
CA ASN A 86 -15.19 -0.51 6.61
C ASN A 86 -15.22 -0.39 5.08
N SER A 87 -15.83 0.68 4.56
CA SER A 87 -15.85 0.97 3.13
C SER A 87 -14.44 1.31 2.61
N ASP A 88 -13.70 2.17 3.31
CA ASP A 88 -12.33 2.55 2.94
C ASP A 88 -11.38 1.34 2.99
N SER A 89 -11.52 0.46 3.97
CA SER A 89 -10.79 -0.82 4.05
C SER A 89 -11.13 -1.76 2.89
N THR A 90 -12.41 -1.88 2.54
CA THR A 90 -12.86 -2.69 1.40
C THR A 90 -12.31 -2.15 0.08
N LYS A 91 -12.31 -0.83 -0.09
CA LYS A 91 -11.79 -0.16 -1.28
C LYS A 91 -10.28 -0.36 -1.41
N ALA A 92 -9.53 -0.22 -0.32
CA ALA A 92 -8.10 -0.54 -0.27
C ALA A 92 -7.83 -2.00 -0.67
N MET A 93 -8.67 -2.94 -0.23
CA MET A 93 -8.54 -4.35 -0.58
C MET A 93 -8.79 -4.62 -2.07
N LEU A 94 -9.76 -3.93 -2.68
CA LEU A 94 -10.04 -4.01 -4.12
C LEU A 94 -8.92 -3.37 -4.97
N GLU A 95 -8.40 -2.21 -4.54
CA GLU A 95 -7.28 -1.54 -5.20
C GLU A 95 -6.01 -2.40 -5.16
N PHE A 96 -5.76 -3.08 -4.02
CA PHE A 96 -4.70 -4.07 -3.90
C PHE A 96 -4.89 -5.27 -4.84
N GLN A 97 -6.08 -5.86 -4.89
CA GLN A 97 -6.37 -6.96 -5.83
C GLN A 97 -6.15 -6.54 -7.28
N ALA A 98 -6.61 -5.35 -7.67
CA ALA A 98 -6.39 -4.82 -9.01
C ALA A 98 -4.90 -4.60 -9.31
N LEU A 99 -4.12 -4.13 -8.34
CA LEU A 99 -2.68 -3.97 -8.48
C LEU A 99 -1.97 -5.32 -8.64
N VAL A 100 -2.30 -6.31 -7.80
CA VAL A 100 -1.78 -7.68 -7.91
C VAL A 100 -2.16 -8.31 -9.24
N GLU A 101 -3.38 -8.11 -9.73
CA GLU A 101 -3.81 -8.60 -11.06
C GLU A 101 -3.06 -7.90 -12.20
N ALA A 102 -2.89 -6.59 -12.15
CA ALA A 102 -2.13 -5.83 -13.14
C ALA A 102 -0.66 -6.28 -13.16
N LEU A 103 -0.09 -6.54 -11.99
CA LEU A 103 1.24 -7.11 -11.83
C LEU A 103 1.31 -8.55 -12.34
N ASN A 104 0.32 -9.40 -12.05
CA ASN A 104 0.22 -10.78 -12.57
C ASN A 104 0.11 -10.84 -14.09
N ARG A 105 -0.67 -9.93 -14.69
CA ARG A 105 -0.79 -9.79 -16.15
C ARG A 105 0.53 -9.33 -16.79
N ARG A 106 1.27 -8.41 -16.14
CA ARG A 106 2.60 -7.98 -16.60
C ARG A 106 3.70 -9.02 -16.34
N LEU A 107 3.57 -9.82 -15.29
CA LEU A 107 4.57 -10.83 -14.88
C LEU A 107 4.42 -12.17 -15.61
N SER A 108 3.30 -12.43 -16.30
CA SER A 108 2.98 -13.77 -16.80
C SER A 108 3.37 -14.84 -15.76
N ILE A 109 2.74 -14.82 -14.58
CA ILE A 109 2.92 -15.87 -13.56
C ILE A 109 2.49 -17.27 -14.08
N LYS A 110 1.95 -17.36 -15.31
CA LYS A 110 1.91 -18.63 -16.06
C LYS A 110 3.29 -19.29 -16.24
N SER A 111 4.39 -18.53 -16.37
CA SER A 111 5.74 -19.11 -16.55
C SER A 111 6.36 -19.64 -15.25
N LEU A 112 6.00 -19.06 -14.09
CA LEU A 112 6.44 -19.56 -12.78
C LEU A 112 5.75 -20.88 -12.40
N VAL A 113 4.49 -21.07 -12.83
CA VAL A 113 3.76 -22.33 -12.60
C VAL A 113 4.13 -23.42 -13.63
N LEU A 114 4.47 -23.05 -14.87
CA LEU A 114 4.93 -24.02 -15.89
C LEU A 114 6.41 -24.44 -15.76
N GLY A 115 7.24 -23.67 -15.04
CA GLY A 115 8.61 -24.07 -14.69
C GLY A 115 8.71 -25.03 -13.50
N ALA A 116 7.64 -25.17 -12.71
CA ALA A 116 7.52 -26.18 -11.64
C ALA A 116 6.99 -27.54 -12.15
N GLN A 117 6.68 -27.63 -13.44
CA GLN A 117 6.37 -28.88 -14.15
C GLN A 117 7.28 -29.06 -15.37
N LYS A 118 8.60 -29.04 -15.17
CA LYS A 118 9.58 -29.75 -16.01
C LYS A 118 10.75 -30.22 -15.18
#